data_AF-A0A2D7VTV8-F1
#
_entry.id   AF-A0A2D7VTV8-F1
#
_cell.length_a   1.000
_cell.length_b   1.000
_cell.length_c   1.000
_cell.angle_alpha   90.00
_cell.angle_beta   90.00
_cell.angle_gamma   90.00
#
_symmetry.space_group_name_H-M   'P 1'
#
loop_
_entity.id
_entity.type
_entity.pdbx_description
1 polymer ?
#
loop_
_entity_poly.entity_id
_entity_poly.type
_entity_poly.pdbx_seq_one_letter_code
_entity_poly.pdbx_strand_id
1 'polypeptide(L)'
;MVIDFEWYKLMIPLAAGGIGFLVRYAYDKKKELQAPVNTARRDVYKKFITMVVDDFKETGAAVKKVQQEAMGTQEMISKEAFLQRIMAIKQENIADLDAKMYDFYVDYMLYASPDVINAFGAYRQYLFDIVYFGLPQNERTNMEKLAKVIYEMRDDLGLRNKGLGKYGEVTLRGVLMDYREIFK
;
A
#
# COMPACT_ATOMS: atom_id res chain seq x y z
N MET A 1 37.09 -42.14 50.79
CA MET A 1 35.86 -42.05 49.97
C MET A 1 36.09 -40.91 48.99
N VAL A 2 36.43 -41.22 47.74
CA VAL A 2 36.62 -40.19 46.70
C VAL A 2 35.23 -39.88 46.16
N ILE A 3 34.77 -38.64 46.31
CA ILE A 3 33.52 -38.20 45.72
C ILE A 3 33.81 -37.88 44.26
N ASP A 4 33.33 -38.70 43.33
CA ASP A 4 33.35 -38.38 41.91
C ASP A 4 32.36 -37.25 41.64
N PHE A 5 32.89 -36.02 41.61
CA PHE A 5 32.11 -34.82 41.34
C PHE A 5 31.88 -34.69 39.84
N GLU A 6 30.67 -35.03 39.41
CA GLU A 6 30.22 -34.92 38.03
C GLU A 6 29.89 -33.46 37.66
N TRP A 7 30.92 -32.62 37.60
CA TRP A 7 30.84 -31.18 37.32
C TRP A 7 30.03 -30.84 36.05
N TYR A 8 30.01 -31.75 35.07
CA TYR A 8 29.28 -31.59 33.81
C TYR A 8 27.75 -31.55 34.02
N LYS A 9 27.21 -32.22 35.06
CA LYS A 9 25.78 -32.19 35.39
C LYS A 9 25.29 -30.83 35.87
N LEU A 10 26.18 -29.98 36.40
CA LEU A 10 25.88 -28.60 36.80
C LEU A 10 26.20 -27.61 35.67
N MET A 11 27.30 -27.81 34.96
CA MET A 11 27.75 -26.86 33.93
C MET A 11 26.89 -26.90 32.65
N ILE A 12 26.37 -28.07 32.25
CA ILE A 12 25.54 -28.19 31.03
C ILE A 12 24.22 -27.41 31.16
N PRO A 13 23.41 -27.58 32.24
CA PRO A 13 22.20 -26.77 32.42
C PRO A 13 22.48 -25.27 32.56
N LEU A 14 23.57 -24.89 33.23
CA LEU A 14 23.98 -23.48 33.35
C LEU A 14 24.34 -22.89 31.98
N ALA A 15 25.12 -23.61 31.17
CA ALA A 15 25.46 -23.19 29.82
C ALA A 15 24.22 -23.12 28.91
N ALA A 16 23.34 -24.11 28.98
CA ALA A 16 22.08 -24.13 28.22
C ALA A 16 21.15 -22.96 28.63
N GLY A 17 21.05 -22.68 29.93
CA GLY A 17 20.31 -21.52 30.45
C GLY A 17 20.90 -20.20 29.98
N GLY A 18 22.24 -20.08 30.01
CA GLY A 18 22.95 -18.90 29.50
C GLY A 18 22.75 -18.66 28.00
N ILE A 19 22.89 -19.72 27.18
CA ILE A 19 22.65 -19.65 25.74
C ILE A 19 21.19 -19.29 25.46
N GLY A 20 20.23 -19.94 26.14
CA GLY A 20 18.81 -19.65 25.99
C GLY A 20 18.46 -18.20 26.33
N PHE A 21 19.05 -17.66 27.41
CA PHE A 21 18.91 -16.26 27.78
C PHE A 21 19.45 -15.31 26.69
N LEU A 22 20.64 -15.58 26.15
CA LEU A 22 21.24 -14.74 25.11
C LEU A 22 20.44 -14.75 23.80
N VAL A 23 19.94 -15.91 23.37
CA VAL A 23 19.08 -16.02 22.18
C VAL A 23 17.79 -15.22 22.37
N ARG A 24 17.15 -15.35 23.53
CA ARG A 24 15.94 -14.58 23.86
C ARG A 24 16.23 -13.09 23.92
N TYR A 25 17.32 -12.68 24.58
CA TYR A 25 17.74 -11.29 24.67
C TYR A 25 17.99 -10.67 23.29
N ALA A 26 18.68 -11.38 22.40
CA ALA A 26 18.92 -10.93 21.03
C ALA A 26 17.61 -10.77 20.24
N TYR A 27 16.68 -11.72 20.41
CA TYR A 27 15.36 -11.66 19.76
C TYR A 27 14.51 -10.49 20.28
N ASP A 28 14.46 -10.29 21.60
CA ASP A 28 13.70 -9.21 22.22
C ASP A 28 14.29 -7.84 21.86
N LYS A 29 15.62 -7.70 21.86
CA LYS A 29 16.30 -6.46 21.41
C LYS A 29 16.06 -6.16 19.94
N LYS A 30 16.08 -7.18 19.07
CA LYS A 30 15.74 -7.00 17.66
C LYS A 30 14.31 -6.49 17.49
N LYS A 31 13.35 -7.05 18.24
CA LYS A 31 11.96 -6.57 18.25
C LYS A 31 11.84 -5.13 18.73
N GLU A 32 12.53 -4.79 19.81
CA GLU A 32 12.56 -3.43 20.38
C GLU A 32 13.08 -2.42 19.36
N LEU A 33 14.18 -2.74 18.65
CA LEU A 33 14.75 -1.88 17.61
C LEU A 33 13.87 -1.77 16.36
N GLN A 34 13.12 -2.84 16.02
CA GLN A 34 12.22 -2.84 14.88
C GLN A 34 10.86 -2.19 15.18
N ALA A 35 10.45 -2.09 16.44
CA ALA A 35 9.19 -1.47 16.83
C ALA A 35 9.01 -0.04 16.28
N PRO A 36 9.95 0.92 16.47
CA PRO A 36 9.79 2.27 15.93
C PRO A 36 9.75 2.30 14.40
N VAL A 37 10.55 1.46 13.73
CA VAL A 37 10.56 1.33 12.27
C VAL A 37 9.22 0.81 11.76
N ASN A 38 8.66 -0.20 12.41
CA ASN A 38 7.35 -0.75 12.05
C ASN A 38 6.22 0.28 12.25
N THR A 39 6.31 1.12 13.28
CA THR A 39 5.37 2.24 13.48
C THR A 39 5.51 3.24 12.34
N ALA A 40 6.73 3.69 12.03
CA ALA A 40 6.98 4.61 10.92
C ALA A 40 6.46 4.05 9.58
N ARG A 41 6.72 2.77 9.27
CA ARG A 41 6.16 2.09 8.08
C ARG A 41 4.65 2.14 8.04
N ARG A 42 3.98 1.83 9.16
CA ARG A 42 2.51 1.89 9.24
C ARG A 42 2.00 3.30 8.95
N ASP A 43 2.65 4.32 9.48
CA ASP A 43 2.26 5.71 9.26
C ASP A 43 2.46 6.10 7.79
N VAL A 44 3.58 5.74 7.18
CA VAL A 44 3.86 5.97 5.75
C VAL A 44 2.84 5.27 4.86
N TYR A 45 2.57 3.99 5.09
CA TYR A 45 1.59 3.24 4.30
C TYR A 45 0.16 3.76 4.52
N LYS A 46 -0.16 4.18 5.73
CA LYS A 46 -1.44 4.84 6.02
C LYS A 46 -1.59 6.14 5.22
N LYS A 47 -0.55 6.98 5.13
CA LYS A 47 -0.57 8.19 4.28
C LYS A 47 -0.91 7.82 2.83
N PHE A 48 -0.25 6.80 2.26
CA PHE A 48 -0.55 6.33 0.90
C PHE A 48 -1.99 5.86 0.72
N ILE A 49 -2.47 4.98 1.59
CA ILE A 49 -3.83 4.47 1.51
C ILE A 49 -4.86 5.59 1.65
N THR A 50 -4.63 6.56 2.54
CA THR A 50 -5.51 7.73 2.68
C THR A 50 -5.57 8.52 1.38
N MET A 51 -4.44 8.82 0.75
CA MET A 51 -4.41 9.52 -0.54
C MET A 51 -5.21 8.78 -1.62
N VAL A 52 -5.02 7.46 -1.73
CA VAL A 52 -5.73 6.62 -2.70
C VAL A 52 -7.25 6.64 -2.45
N VAL A 53 -7.67 6.47 -1.18
CA VAL A 53 -9.07 6.47 -0.80
C VAL A 53 -9.72 7.84 -1.04
N ASP A 54 -9.00 8.92 -0.75
CA ASP A 54 -9.51 10.26 -0.93
C ASP A 54 -9.64 10.61 -2.41
N ASP A 55 -8.70 10.23 -3.28
CA ASP A 55 -8.86 10.36 -4.74
C ASP A 55 -10.09 9.59 -5.26
N PHE A 56 -10.33 8.36 -4.78
CA PHE A 56 -11.54 7.61 -5.16
C PHE A 56 -12.83 8.29 -4.68
N LYS A 57 -12.86 8.83 -3.47
CA LYS A 57 -14.04 9.56 -2.94
C LYS A 57 -14.30 10.82 -3.75
N GLU A 58 -13.27 11.61 -4.03
CA GLU A 58 -13.38 12.84 -4.83
C GLU A 58 -13.88 12.52 -6.24
N THR A 59 -13.33 11.47 -6.86
CA THR A 59 -13.81 10.98 -8.16
C THR A 59 -15.29 10.63 -8.11
N GLY A 60 -15.71 9.86 -7.11
CA GLY A 60 -17.11 9.48 -6.93
C GLY A 60 -18.03 10.68 -6.68
N ALA A 61 -17.57 11.69 -5.93
CA ALA A 61 -18.32 12.91 -5.68
C ALA A 61 -18.47 13.76 -6.95
N ALA A 62 -17.40 13.92 -7.73
CA ALA A 62 -17.43 14.62 -9.02
C ALA A 62 -18.41 13.95 -10.00
N VAL A 63 -18.37 12.62 -10.11
CA VAL A 63 -19.30 11.85 -10.96
C VAL A 63 -20.75 12.09 -10.55
N LYS A 64 -21.06 12.05 -9.25
CA LYS A 64 -22.41 12.33 -8.74
C LYS A 64 -22.87 13.75 -9.06
N LYS A 65 -21.99 14.75 -8.91
CA LYS A 65 -22.32 16.15 -9.21
C LYS A 65 -22.69 16.33 -10.68
N VAL A 66 -21.87 15.81 -11.60
CA VAL A 66 -22.16 15.91 -13.04
C VAL A 66 -23.42 15.13 -13.42
N GLN A 67 -23.66 13.96 -12.80
CA GLN A 67 -24.92 13.22 -13.01
C GLN A 67 -26.15 14.01 -12.54
N GLN A 68 -26.08 14.67 -11.37
CA GLN A 68 -27.18 15.49 -10.86
C GLN A 68 -27.47 16.70 -11.76
N GLU A 69 -26.43 17.37 -12.24
CA GLU A 69 -26.56 18.48 -13.19
C GLU A 69 -27.19 18.00 -14.51
N ALA A 70 -26.73 16.86 -15.04
CA ALA A 70 -27.26 16.27 -16.27
C ALA A 70 -28.71 15.78 -16.17
N MET A 71 -29.19 15.41 -14.97
CA MET A 71 -30.60 15.07 -14.74
C MET A 71 -31.49 16.32 -14.58
N GLY A 72 -30.91 17.47 -14.20
CA GLY A 72 -31.60 18.75 -14.08
C GLY A 72 -31.78 19.50 -15.40
N THR A 73 -30.89 19.26 -16.37
CA THR A 73 -31.04 19.73 -17.76
C THR A 73 -31.56 18.61 -18.64
N GLN A 74 -32.58 18.86 -19.46
CA GLN A 74 -33.16 17.89 -20.40
C GLN A 74 -32.22 17.50 -21.57
N GLU A 75 -30.93 17.82 -21.43
CA GLU A 75 -29.90 17.71 -22.44
C GLU A 75 -29.07 16.44 -22.15
N MET A 76 -29.13 15.46 -23.06
CA MET A 76 -28.22 14.33 -23.00
C MET A 76 -26.79 14.82 -23.25
N ILE A 77 -26.00 14.93 -22.18
CA ILE A 77 -24.56 15.19 -22.28
C ILE A 77 -23.91 13.95 -22.94
N SER A 78 -23.16 14.15 -24.02
CA SER A 78 -22.41 13.04 -24.63
C SER A 78 -21.39 12.47 -23.63
N LYS A 79 -21.02 11.20 -23.81
CA LYS A 79 -20.02 10.54 -22.94
C LYS A 79 -18.71 11.32 -22.90
N GLU A 80 -18.26 11.87 -24.03
CA GLU A 80 -17.03 12.67 -24.09
C GLU A 80 -17.13 13.96 -23.29
N ALA A 81 -18.25 14.70 -23.43
CA ALA A 81 -18.46 15.95 -22.70
C ALA A 81 -18.60 15.72 -21.18
N PHE A 82 -19.22 14.61 -20.78
CA PHE A 82 -19.28 14.17 -19.38
C PHE A 82 -17.87 13.92 -18.84
N LEU A 83 -17.05 13.13 -19.54
CA LEU A 83 -15.68 12.81 -19.13
C LEU A 83 -14.80 14.07 -19.05
N GLN A 84 -14.92 14.99 -20.00
CA GLN A 84 -14.16 16.24 -19.97
C GLN A 84 -14.49 17.09 -18.74
N ARG A 85 -15.76 17.17 -18.33
CA ARG A 85 -16.16 17.89 -17.11
C ARG A 85 -15.57 17.25 -15.84
N ILE A 86 -15.59 15.93 -15.76
CA ILE A 86 -14.97 15.20 -14.63
C ILE A 86 -13.47 15.45 -14.57
N MET A 87 -12.79 15.43 -15.72
CA MET A 87 -11.36 15.70 -15.82
C MET A 87 -11.03 17.14 -15.40
N ALA A 88 -11.82 18.13 -15.81
CA ALA A 88 -11.63 19.53 -15.43
C ALA A 88 -11.76 19.75 -13.92
N ILE A 89 -12.74 19.11 -13.26
CA ILE A 89 -12.89 19.16 -11.80
C ILE A 89 -11.68 18.53 -11.10
N LYS A 90 -11.15 17.42 -11.64
CA LYS A 90 -9.98 16.74 -11.08
C LYS A 90 -8.70 17.56 -11.21
N GLN A 91 -8.57 18.38 -12.25
CA GLN A 91 -7.34 19.11 -12.56
C GLN A 91 -6.92 20.10 -11.45
N GLU A 92 -7.89 20.62 -10.69
CA GLU A 92 -7.67 21.55 -9.56
C GLU A 92 -7.01 20.86 -8.34
N ASN A 93 -7.16 19.53 -8.20
CA ASN A 93 -6.63 18.76 -7.06
C ASN A 93 -5.26 18.12 -7.34
N ILE A 94 -4.72 18.25 -8.56
CA ILE A 94 -3.47 17.57 -8.97
C ILE A 94 -2.25 18.11 -8.22
N ALA A 95 -2.18 19.42 -7.98
CA ALA A 95 -1.02 20.03 -7.31
C ALA A 95 -0.91 19.61 -5.83
N ASP A 96 -2.03 19.52 -5.12
CA ASP A 96 -2.08 19.05 -3.74
C ASP A 96 -1.74 17.55 -3.63
N LEU A 97 -2.23 16.75 -4.58
CA LEU A 97 -1.88 15.34 -4.69
C LEU A 97 -0.38 15.15 -4.95
N ASP A 98 0.21 15.92 -5.87
CA ASP A 98 1.65 15.83 -6.18
C ASP A 98 2.51 16.20 -4.96
N ALA A 99 2.15 17.24 -4.21
CA ALA A 99 2.85 17.61 -2.99
C ALA A 99 2.78 16.48 -1.94
N LYS A 100 1.59 15.92 -1.68
CA LYS A 100 1.41 14.79 -0.75
C LYS A 100 2.18 13.55 -1.18
N MET A 101 2.25 13.29 -2.49
CA MET A 101 3.01 12.18 -3.06
C MET A 101 4.52 12.36 -2.94
N TYR A 102 5.03 13.60 -3.03
CA TYR A 102 6.43 13.91 -2.82
C TYR A 102 6.85 13.67 -1.36
N ASP A 103 6.05 14.15 -0.40
CA ASP A 103 6.30 13.92 1.03
C ASP A 103 6.25 12.42 1.36
N PHE A 104 5.29 11.69 0.78
CA PHE A 104 5.25 10.24 0.89
C PHE A 104 6.54 9.60 0.37
N TYR A 105 7.06 10.03 -0.79
CA TYR A 105 8.23 9.43 -1.44
C TYR A 105 9.48 9.47 -0.56
N VAL A 106 9.73 10.60 0.13
CA VAL A 106 10.89 10.76 1.02
C VAL A 106 10.82 9.75 2.17
N ASP A 107 9.69 9.69 2.87
CA ASP A 107 9.53 8.75 3.99
C ASP A 107 9.56 7.29 3.51
N TYR A 108 8.91 7.01 2.38
CA TYR A 108 8.83 5.69 1.77
C TYR A 108 10.20 5.12 1.44
N MET A 109 11.11 5.91 0.87
CA MET A 109 12.45 5.45 0.51
C MET A 109 13.29 5.01 1.73
N LEU A 110 12.99 5.56 2.91
CA LEU A 110 13.72 5.25 4.14
C LEU A 110 13.18 4.02 4.85
N TYR A 111 11.86 3.81 4.80
CA TYR A 111 11.21 2.82 5.66
C TYR A 111 10.68 1.59 4.91
N ALA A 112 10.36 1.70 3.62
CA ALA A 112 9.69 0.62 2.89
C ALA A 112 10.64 -0.55 2.56
N SER A 113 10.08 -1.76 2.41
CA SER A 113 10.85 -2.90 1.90
C SER A 113 11.16 -2.76 0.41
N PRO A 114 12.19 -3.46 -0.11
CA PRO A 114 12.47 -3.50 -1.54
C PRO A 114 11.27 -3.94 -2.39
N ASP A 115 10.44 -4.86 -1.91
CA ASP A 115 9.27 -5.35 -2.65
C ASP A 115 8.19 -4.27 -2.79
N VAL A 116 7.92 -3.54 -1.70
CA VAL A 116 7.06 -2.35 -1.73
C VAL A 116 7.65 -1.31 -2.68
N ILE A 117 8.98 -1.15 -2.66
CA ILE A 117 9.65 -0.17 -3.49
C ILE A 117 9.46 -0.48 -4.98
N ASN A 118 9.67 -1.73 -5.34
CA ASN A 118 9.53 -2.21 -6.71
C ASN A 118 8.07 -2.13 -7.20
N ALA A 119 7.11 -2.51 -6.36
CA ALA A 119 5.69 -2.46 -6.71
C ALA A 119 5.23 -1.02 -6.96
N PHE A 120 5.61 -0.09 -6.09
CA PHE A 120 5.25 1.32 -6.25
C PHE A 120 5.98 1.96 -7.44
N GLY A 121 7.26 1.67 -7.65
CA GLY A 121 7.99 2.09 -8.84
C GLY A 121 7.33 1.61 -10.14
N ALA A 122 6.92 0.35 -10.20
CA ALA A 122 6.23 -0.23 -11.36
C ALA A 122 4.84 0.38 -11.61
N TYR A 123 4.16 0.86 -10.56
CA TYR A 123 2.91 1.61 -10.66
C TYR A 123 3.17 3.04 -11.17
N ARG A 124 4.14 3.75 -10.60
CA ARG A 124 4.51 5.10 -11.02
C ARG A 124 5.02 5.16 -12.45
N GLN A 125 5.84 4.19 -12.87
CA GLN A 125 6.29 4.11 -14.25
C GLN A 125 5.12 3.93 -15.22
N TYR A 126 4.15 3.10 -14.87
CA TYR A 126 2.94 2.92 -15.67
C TYR A 126 2.12 4.20 -15.80
N LEU A 127 1.96 4.96 -14.71
CA LEU A 127 1.29 6.26 -14.77
C LEU A 127 2.08 7.27 -15.62
N PHE A 128 3.40 7.30 -15.47
CA PHE A 128 4.28 8.16 -16.27
C PHE A 128 4.16 7.85 -17.76
N ASP A 129 4.14 6.56 -18.11
CA ASP A 129 4.00 6.07 -19.46
C ASP A 129 2.69 6.54 -20.13
N ILE A 130 1.59 6.53 -19.38
CA ILE A 130 0.29 7.05 -19.85
C ILE A 130 0.36 8.57 -20.03
N VAL A 131 0.84 9.30 -19.01
CA VAL A 131 0.77 10.77 -18.97
C VAL A 131 1.72 11.42 -19.95
N TYR A 132 2.97 10.97 -20.02
CA TYR A 132 4.03 11.63 -20.78
C TYR A 132 4.22 11.05 -22.18
N PHE A 133 3.98 9.75 -22.37
CA PHE A 133 4.11 9.11 -23.68
C PHE A 133 2.77 8.84 -24.37
N GLY A 134 1.65 9.21 -23.73
CA GLY A 134 0.32 9.04 -24.31
C GLY A 134 -0.06 7.59 -24.55
N LEU A 135 0.53 6.65 -23.80
CA LEU A 135 0.24 5.23 -23.96
C LEU A 135 -1.21 4.93 -23.55
N PRO A 136 -1.87 3.96 -24.22
CA PRO A 136 -3.26 3.65 -23.95
C PRO A 136 -3.44 3.22 -22.49
N GLN A 137 -4.34 3.88 -21.79
CA GLN A 137 -4.69 3.55 -20.42
C GLN A 137 -5.47 2.23 -20.39
N ASN A 138 -4.91 1.22 -19.72
CA ASN A 138 -5.59 -0.03 -19.42
C ASN A 138 -6.03 -0.03 -17.96
N GLU A 139 -7.34 0.11 -17.73
CA GLU A 139 -7.91 0.23 -16.38
C GLU A 139 -7.59 -0.97 -15.49
N ARG A 140 -7.73 -2.20 -16.00
CA ARG A 140 -7.37 -3.41 -15.27
C ARG A 140 -5.90 -3.39 -14.84
N THR A 141 -5.00 -3.08 -15.76
CA THR A 141 -3.56 -3.01 -15.47
C THR A 141 -3.25 -1.93 -14.44
N ASN A 142 -3.92 -0.78 -14.53
CA ASN A 142 -3.80 0.29 -13.54
C ASN A 142 -4.17 -0.21 -12.14
N MET A 143 -5.34 -0.86 -12.02
CA MET A 143 -5.84 -1.36 -10.75
C MET A 143 -5.05 -2.55 -10.21
N GLU A 144 -4.54 -3.44 -11.07
CA GLU A 144 -3.65 -4.54 -10.66
C GLU A 144 -2.34 -4.00 -10.10
N LYS A 145 -1.74 -2.99 -10.73
CA LYS A 145 -0.50 -2.35 -10.25
C LYS A 145 -0.73 -1.61 -8.93
N LEU A 146 -1.82 -0.85 -8.82
CA LEU A 146 -2.19 -0.19 -7.57
C LEU A 146 -2.45 -1.22 -6.45
N ALA A 147 -3.22 -2.26 -6.73
CA ALA A 147 -3.48 -3.35 -5.78
C ALA A 147 -2.17 -4.01 -5.33
N LYS A 148 -1.23 -4.21 -6.25
CA LYS A 148 0.07 -4.81 -5.94
C LYS A 148 0.87 -3.98 -4.95
N VAL A 149 0.82 -2.66 -5.02
CA VAL A 149 1.43 -1.78 -4.00
C VAL A 149 0.85 -2.07 -2.63
N ILE A 150 -0.49 -2.11 -2.52
CA ILE A 150 -1.19 -2.38 -1.25
C ILE A 150 -0.87 -3.79 -0.73
N TYR A 151 -0.79 -4.77 -1.63
CA TYR A 151 -0.42 -6.14 -1.30
C TYR A 151 0.96 -6.19 -0.64
N GLU A 152 1.98 -5.60 -1.26
CA GLU A 152 3.33 -5.61 -0.72
C GLU A 152 3.43 -4.82 0.60
N MET A 153 2.73 -3.69 0.72
CA MET A 153 2.69 -2.93 1.97
C MET A 153 2.12 -3.77 3.12
N ARG A 154 1.08 -4.55 2.85
CA ARG A 154 0.50 -5.46 3.85
C ARG A 154 1.47 -6.57 4.23
N ASP A 155 2.16 -7.17 3.26
CA ASP A 155 3.13 -8.24 3.50
C ASP A 155 4.31 -7.73 4.34
N ASP A 156 4.83 -6.54 4.02
CA ASP A 156 5.92 -5.89 4.77
C ASP A 156 5.51 -5.53 6.21
N LEU A 157 4.22 -5.32 6.47
CA LEU A 157 3.68 -5.17 7.83
C LEU A 157 3.42 -6.51 8.55
N GLY A 158 3.75 -7.64 7.92
CA GLY A 158 3.53 -8.99 8.44
C GLY A 158 2.07 -9.45 8.39
N LEU A 159 1.23 -8.81 7.57
CA LEU A 159 -0.17 -9.19 7.41
C LEU A 159 -0.31 -10.31 6.37
N ARG A 160 -1.19 -11.26 6.64
CA ARG A 160 -1.48 -12.34 5.68
C ARG A 160 -2.25 -11.79 4.48
N ASN A 161 -1.81 -12.18 3.29
CA ASN A 161 -2.44 -11.82 2.02
C ASN A 161 -3.21 -12.98 1.34
N LYS A 162 -3.43 -14.09 2.06
CA LYS A 162 -4.19 -15.23 1.54
C LYS A 162 -5.60 -14.79 1.15
N GLY A 163 -6.01 -15.14 -0.08
CA GLY A 163 -7.35 -14.86 -0.59
C GLY A 163 -7.56 -13.46 -1.14
N LEU A 164 -6.49 -12.65 -1.28
CA LEU A 164 -6.61 -11.30 -1.83
C LEU A 164 -6.50 -11.23 -3.36
N GLY A 165 -6.22 -12.36 -4.02
CA GLY A 165 -5.92 -12.44 -5.45
C GLY A 165 -4.42 -12.40 -5.74
N LYS A 166 -4.04 -12.45 -7.01
CA LYS A 166 -2.64 -12.54 -7.44
C LYS A 166 -1.89 -11.23 -7.17
N TYR A 167 -2.58 -10.11 -7.41
CA TYR A 167 -2.05 -8.77 -7.20
C TYR A 167 -2.63 -8.11 -5.93
N GLY A 168 -3.55 -8.76 -5.23
CA GLY A 168 -4.23 -8.16 -4.08
C GLY A 168 -5.50 -7.39 -4.48
N GLU A 169 -6.03 -7.64 -5.66
CA GLU A 169 -7.19 -6.99 -6.27
C GLU A 169 -8.36 -6.86 -5.28
N VAL A 170 -8.61 -7.89 -4.46
CA VAL A 170 -9.69 -7.90 -3.46
C VAL A 170 -9.57 -6.76 -2.44
N THR A 171 -8.39 -6.20 -2.20
CA THR A 171 -8.23 -5.03 -1.31
C THR A 171 -8.95 -3.79 -1.84
N LEU A 172 -9.17 -3.72 -3.16
CA LEU A 172 -9.85 -2.60 -3.82
C LEU A 172 -11.37 -2.78 -3.89
N ARG A 173 -11.90 -3.95 -3.56
CA ARG A 173 -13.34 -4.27 -3.70
C ARG A 173 -14.25 -3.32 -2.91
N GLY A 174 -13.76 -2.77 -1.80
CA GLY A 174 -14.52 -1.83 -0.97
C GLY A 174 -14.53 -0.38 -1.49
N VAL A 175 -13.63 -0.05 -2.43
CA VAL A 175 -13.45 1.33 -2.93
C VAL A 175 -13.81 1.48 -4.41
N LEU A 176 -13.70 0.42 -5.21
CA LEU A 176 -14.06 0.42 -6.63
C LEU A 176 -15.55 0.08 -6.82
N MET A 177 -16.29 0.97 -7.47
CA MET A 177 -17.72 0.76 -7.76
C MET A 177 -17.94 -0.31 -8.84
N ASP A 178 -17.02 -0.41 -9.78
CA ASP A 178 -17.00 -1.27 -10.97
C ASP A 178 -16.02 -2.44 -10.83
N TYR A 179 -15.65 -2.80 -9.60
CA TYR A 179 -14.71 -3.87 -9.29
C TYR A 179 -14.90 -5.14 -10.13
N ARG A 180 -16.15 -5.60 -10.26
CA ARG A 180 -16.46 -6.82 -11.02
C ARG A 180 -16.23 -6.66 -12.50
N GLU A 181 -16.36 -5.47 -13.06
CA GLU A 181 -16.16 -5.23 -14.48
C GLU A 181 -14.68 -5.19 -14.82
N ILE A 182 -13.89 -4.57 -13.94
CA ILE A 182 -12.44 -4.46 -14.08
C ILE A 182 -11.73 -5.82 -13.97
N PHE A 183 -12.16 -6.67 -13.01
CA PHE A 183 -11.46 -7.92 -12.66
C PHE A 183 -12.16 -9.20 -13.10
N LYS A 184 -13.04 -9.13 -14.10
CA LYS A 184 -13.66 -10.32 -14.73
C LYS A 184 -12.65 -11.22 -15.43
#